data_AF-A0A7J6TLU3-F1
#
_entry.id   AF-A0A7J6TLU3-F1
#
_cell.length_a   1.000
_cell.length_b   1.000
_cell.length_c   1.000
_cell.angle_alpha   90.00
_cell.angle_beta   90.00
_cell.angle_gamma   90.00
#
_symmetry.space_group_name_H-M   'P 1'
#
loop_
_entity.id
_entity.type
_entity.pdbx_description
1 polymer ?
#
loop_
_entity_poly.entity_id
_entity_poly.type
_entity_poly.pdbx_seq_one_letter_code
_entity_poly.pdbx_strand_id
1 'polypeptide(L)'
;MPRRSKFISLLGEIASEENLAMSRLSMDWILQFKTKSPPFRQTSVFGYTFDVNTAAAVEICKEKSATSIVLADHGVPNVPHTVFLNPCCSVAKDYIPKTQSAVEQVLEYWKKEGSKSLVLKPLKGTGGNDVMVAHNVREVEAGVMAIFSREYGLAVSPFLDIINEYRVVCTHRKPQLMYSKKRMSLVGDGVSTITELCAGKLTKQSAKGIADLLGAIENPRWVPREGEVIPLQWKHNLGLGAKAKIVDKDTE
;
A
#
# COMPACT_ATOMS: atom_id res chain seq x y z
N MET A 1 4.79 6.62 17.54
CA MET A 1 5.28 5.70 16.48
C MET A 1 6.71 6.06 16.10
N PRO A 2 7.69 5.16 16.27
CA PRO A 2 9.12 5.44 16.08
C PRO A 2 9.48 6.01 14.69
N ARG A 3 8.78 5.57 13.63
CA ARG A 3 9.03 6.01 12.25
C ARG A 3 8.72 7.49 12.02
N ARG A 4 7.68 8.01 12.66
CA ARG A 4 7.27 9.41 12.51
C ARG A 4 8.19 10.37 13.25
N SER A 5 8.73 9.94 14.40
CA SER A 5 9.75 10.71 15.12
C SER A 5 10.99 10.94 14.26
N LYS A 6 11.50 9.90 13.57
CA LYS A 6 12.62 10.06 12.62
C LYS A 6 12.32 11.02 11.47
N PHE A 7 11.12 10.95 10.90
CA PHE A 7 10.68 11.86 9.84
C PHE A 7 10.64 13.32 10.31
N ILE A 8 10.08 13.57 11.50
CA ILE A 8 10.02 14.92 12.09
C ILE A 8 11.42 15.45 12.39
N SER A 9 12.33 14.62 12.91
CA SER A 9 13.72 15.00 13.16
C SER A 9 14.43 15.41 11.86
N LEU A 10 14.32 14.60 10.81
CA LEU A 10 14.91 14.91 9.50
C LEU A 10 14.37 16.22 8.91
N LEU A 11 13.06 16.47 9.01
CA LEU A 11 12.49 17.75 8.57
C LEU A 11 12.98 18.93 9.42
N GLY A 12 13.27 18.71 10.70
CA GLY A 12 13.88 19.73 11.57
C GLY A 12 15.32 20.06 11.19
N GLU A 13 16.11 19.04 10.82
CA GLU A 13 17.47 19.21 10.30
C GLU A 13 17.45 20.03 9.01
N ILE A 14 16.62 19.63 8.03
CA ILE A 14 16.45 20.35 6.76
C ILE A 14 15.98 21.80 7.01
N ALA A 15 15.02 22.02 7.91
CA ALA A 15 14.56 23.37 8.23
C ALA A 15 15.68 24.24 8.82
N SER A 16 16.57 23.66 9.62
CA SER A 16 17.74 24.36 10.13
C SER A 16 18.72 24.73 9.03
N GLU A 17 19.04 23.78 8.14
CA GLU A 17 19.94 23.97 6.99
C GLU A 17 19.41 25.04 6.03
N GLU A 18 18.12 25.04 5.74
CA GLU A 18 17.44 25.99 4.84
C GLU A 18 17.05 27.32 5.51
N ASN A 19 17.50 27.55 6.75
CA ASN A 19 17.19 28.74 7.55
C ASN A 19 15.68 29.04 7.69
N LEU A 20 14.87 27.99 7.84
CA LEU A 20 13.44 28.06 8.07
C LEU A 20 13.13 27.98 9.57
N ALA A 21 12.04 28.64 9.99
CA ALA A 21 11.45 28.40 11.30
C ALA A 21 10.45 27.25 11.21
N MET A 22 10.56 26.26 12.10
CA MET A 22 9.66 25.11 12.14
C MET A 22 8.83 25.12 13.43
N SER A 23 7.51 25.07 13.29
CA SER A 23 6.56 24.93 14.40
C SER A 23 5.87 23.58 14.35
N ARG A 24 5.58 22.99 15.51
CA ARG A 24 4.87 21.71 15.64
C ARG A 24 3.52 21.95 16.31
N LEU A 25 2.44 21.50 15.67
CA LEU A 25 1.07 21.66 16.15
C LEU A 25 0.37 20.29 16.18
N SER A 26 -0.70 20.19 16.97
CA SER A 26 -1.55 18.98 17.06
C SER A 26 -0.73 17.71 17.33
N MET A 27 0.08 17.69 18.40
CA MET A 27 0.95 16.55 18.74
C MET A 27 1.83 16.12 17.55
N ASP A 28 2.53 17.11 16.98
CA ASP A 28 3.38 17.00 15.79
C ASP A 28 2.68 16.55 14.51
N TRP A 29 1.34 16.55 14.45
CA TRP A 29 0.57 16.11 13.27
C TRP A 29 0.59 17.15 12.16
N ILE A 30 0.72 18.41 12.55
CA ILE A 30 0.89 19.52 11.63
C ILE A 30 2.27 20.12 11.90
N LEU A 31 3.10 20.15 10.87
CA LEU A 31 4.38 20.87 10.89
C LEU A 31 4.23 22.11 10.02
N GLN A 32 4.59 23.27 10.54
CA GLN A 32 4.58 24.53 9.78
C GLN A 32 5.99 25.03 9.59
N PHE A 33 6.30 25.45 8.37
CA PHE A 33 7.59 26.02 8.01
C PHE A 33 7.38 27.47 7.58
N LYS A 34 8.23 28.38 8.06
CA LYS A 34 8.20 29.80 7.70
C LYS A 34 9.58 30.29 7.30
N THR A 35 9.65 31.15 6.29
CA THR A 35 10.88 31.91 6.03
C THR A 35 11.12 32.90 7.16
N LYS A 36 12.37 33.04 7.61
CA LYS A 36 12.75 33.98 8.66
C LYS A 36 12.97 35.40 8.14
N SER A 37 13.16 35.56 6.84
CA SER A 37 13.37 36.84 6.15
C SER A 37 12.39 37.02 4.99
N PRO A 38 12.15 38.26 4.55
CA PRO A 38 11.33 38.53 3.36
C PRO A 38 11.86 37.83 2.09
N PRO A 39 10.97 37.39 1.18
CA PRO A 39 9.51 37.40 1.31
C PRO A 39 9.04 36.36 2.33
N PHE A 40 8.13 36.77 3.23
CA PHE A 40 7.56 35.87 4.22
C PHE A 40 6.64 34.86 3.53
N ARG A 41 6.99 33.58 3.64
CA ARG A 41 6.21 32.44 3.15
C ARG A 41 5.98 31.47 4.29
N GLN A 42 4.82 30.84 4.26
CA GLN A 42 4.45 29.79 5.20
C GLN A 42 3.89 28.60 4.41
N THR A 43 4.29 27.40 4.80
CA THR A 43 3.75 26.15 4.25
C THR A 43 3.50 25.16 5.39
N SER A 44 2.68 24.14 5.13
CA SER A 44 2.31 23.13 6.12
C SER A 44 2.55 21.72 5.58
N VAL A 45 2.85 20.81 6.51
CA VAL A 45 2.84 19.36 6.29
C VAL A 45 1.85 18.75 7.28
N PHE A 46 0.86 18.01 6.75
CA PHE A 46 -0.12 17.28 7.55
C PHE A 46 0.17 15.78 7.46
N GLY A 47 0.69 15.19 8.54
CA GLY A 47 1.19 13.81 8.53
C GLY A 47 2.36 13.64 7.55
N TYR A 48 2.06 13.13 6.35
CA TYR A 48 3.02 12.98 5.23
C TYR A 48 2.61 13.77 3.97
N THR A 49 1.54 14.56 4.05
CA THR A 49 1.04 15.36 2.93
C THR A 49 1.65 16.76 2.99
N PHE A 50 2.44 17.09 1.97
CA PHE A 50 3.00 18.43 1.79
C PHE A 50 2.01 19.32 1.03
N ASP A 51 1.98 20.60 1.38
CA ASP A 51 1.18 21.64 0.72
C ASP A 51 1.78 22.06 -0.64
N VAL A 52 1.90 21.08 -1.54
CA VAL A 52 2.47 21.23 -2.89
C VAL A 52 1.53 20.72 -3.98
N ASN A 53 0.48 19.98 -3.61
CA ASN A 53 -0.54 19.46 -4.52
C ASN A 53 -1.88 20.09 -4.19
N THR A 54 -2.71 20.32 -5.22
CA THR A 54 -4.09 20.79 -5.01
C THR A 54 -4.91 19.76 -4.23
N ALA A 55 -5.90 20.24 -3.47
CA ALA A 55 -6.72 19.38 -2.62
C ALA A 55 -7.40 18.23 -3.39
N ALA A 56 -7.93 18.52 -4.58
CA ALA A 56 -8.55 17.51 -5.44
C ALA A 56 -7.57 16.41 -5.87
N ALA A 57 -6.34 16.77 -6.25
CA ALA A 57 -5.31 15.80 -6.62
C ALA A 57 -4.96 14.87 -5.45
N VAL A 58 -4.88 15.42 -4.24
CA VAL A 58 -4.63 14.63 -3.02
C VAL A 58 -5.77 13.64 -2.75
N GLU A 59 -7.03 14.06 -2.87
CA GLU A 59 -8.16 13.16 -2.64
C GLU A 59 -8.28 12.07 -3.71
N ILE A 60 -8.04 12.40 -4.98
CA ILE A 60 -7.95 11.39 -6.06
C ILE A 60 -6.87 10.36 -5.73
N CYS A 61 -5.66 10.80 -5.36
CA CYS A 61 -4.52 9.92 -5.06
C CYS A 61 -4.72 9.07 -3.79
N LYS A 62 -5.59 9.49 -2.86
CA LYS A 62 -5.91 8.71 -1.66
C LYS A 62 -6.86 7.55 -1.96
N GLU A 63 -7.63 7.64 -3.04
CA GLU A 63 -8.65 6.65 -3.40
C GLU A 63 -8.21 5.82 -4.61
N LYS A 64 -8.13 4.50 -4.43
CA LYS A 64 -7.53 3.58 -5.41
C LYS A 64 -8.28 3.59 -6.75
N SER A 65 -9.61 3.52 -6.70
CA SER A 65 -10.44 3.51 -7.91
C SER A 65 -10.43 4.86 -8.62
N ALA A 66 -10.53 5.98 -7.89
CA ALA A 66 -10.41 7.32 -8.47
C ALA A 66 -9.05 7.54 -9.17
N THR A 67 -7.95 7.13 -8.53
CA THR A 67 -6.62 7.17 -9.15
C THR A 67 -6.57 6.34 -10.44
N SER A 68 -7.09 5.11 -10.41
CA SER A 68 -7.11 4.21 -11.57
C SER A 68 -7.87 4.81 -12.75
N ILE A 69 -9.04 5.42 -12.51
CA ILE A 69 -9.86 6.08 -13.52
C ILE A 69 -9.10 7.24 -14.16
N VAL A 70 -8.51 8.14 -13.36
CA VAL A 70 -7.78 9.31 -13.88
C VAL A 70 -6.54 8.89 -14.67
N LEU A 71 -5.82 7.86 -14.21
CA LEU A 71 -4.68 7.31 -14.95
C LEU A 71 -5.12 6.72 -16.29
N ALA A 72 -6.20 5.94 -16.32
CA ALA A 72 -6.73 5.33 -17.54
C ALA A 72 -7.19 6.39 -18.56
N ASP A 73 -7.89 7.44 -18.09
CA ASP A 73 -8.34 8.57 -18.92
C ASP A 73 -7.17 9.29 -19.60
N HIS A 74 -6.00 9.34 -18.94
CA HIS A 74 -4.78 9.94 -19.49
C HIS A 74 -3.87 8.92 -20.21
N GLY A 75 -4.36 7.70 -20.48
CA GLY A 75 -3.61 6.66 -21.17
C GLY A 75 -2.42 6.11 -20.39
N VAL A 76 -2.37 6.31 -19.07
CA VAL A 76 -1.31 5.78 -18.22
C VAL A 76 -1.64 4.33 -17.82
N PRO A 77 -0.78 3.35 -18.18
CA PRO A 77 -1.00 1.97 -17.80
C PRO A 77 -1.12 1.81 -16.28
N ASN A 78 -2.19 1.16 -15.85
CA ASN A 78 -2.43 0.87 -14.44
C ASN A 78 -3.24 -0.43 -14.31
N VAL A 79 -3.24 -1.00 -13.11
CA VAL A 79 -4.14 -2.12 -12.79
C VAL A 79 -5.53 -1.52 -12.57
N PRO A 80 -6.56 -1.90 -13.35
CA PRO A 80 -7.90 -1.37 -13.18
C PRO A 80 -8.44 -1.64 -11.77
N HIS A 81 -9.03 -0.62 -11.15
CA HIS A 81 -9.72 -0.74 -9.87
C HIS A 81 -11.18 -0.31 -10.02
N THR A 82 -12.10 -1.25 -9.90
CA THR A 82 -13.54 -1.02 -9.94
C THR A 82 -14.06 -0.69 -8.54
N VAL A 83 -14.95 0.30 -8.43
CA VAL A 83 -15.61 0.67 -7.17
C VAL A 83 -16.91 -0.10 -6.99
N PHE A 84 -17.13 -0.63 -5.79
CA PHE A 84 -18.40 -1.18 -5.33
C PHE A 84 -18.79 -0.46 -4.04
N LEU A 85 -20.01 0.06 -4.00
CA LEU A 85 -20.48 0.92 -2.91
C LEU A 85 -21.22 0.09 -1.86
N ASN A 86 -21.06 0.48 -0.60
CA ASN A 86 -21.71 -0.18 0.51
C ASN A 86 -23.21 0.15 0.52
N PRO A 87 -24.12 -0.86 0.46
CA PRO A 87 -25.57 -0.65 0.47
C PRO A 87 -26.09 0.09 1.71
N CYS A 88 -25.36 0.04 2.82
CA CYS A 88 -25.70 0.76 4.04
C CYS A 88 -25.29 2.24 4.01
N CYS A 89 -24.51 2.69 3.02
CA CYS A 89 -24.05 4.06 2.91
C CYS A 89 -25.18 4.97 2.38
N SER A 90 -25.73 5.82 3.24
CA SER A 90 -26.87 6.69 2.91
C SER A 90 -26.64 7.63 1.75
N VAL A 91 -25.42 8.15 1.59
CA VAL A 91 -25.05 9.10 0.53
C VAL A 91 -24.81 8.44 -0.83
N ALA A 92 -24.66 7.12 -0.87
CA ALA A 92 -24.34 6.35 -2.07
C ALA A 92 -25.54 5.58 -2.65
N LYS A 93 -26.69 5.59 -1.96
CA LYS A 93 -27.85 4.75 -2.26
C LYS A 93 -28.34 4.84 -3.71
N ASP A 94 -28.30 6.02 -4.30
CA ASP A 94 -28.79 6.25 -5.66
C ASP A 94 -27.85 5.71 -6.74
N TYR A 95 -26.60 5.41 -6.38
CA TYR A 95 -25.59 4.85 -7.28
C TYR A 95 -25.48 3.33 -7.18
N ILE A 96 -26.25 2.70 -6.28
CA ILE A 96 -26.18 1.26 -6.03
C ILE A 96 -27.31 0.56 -6.79
N PRO A 97 -26.99 -0.44 -7.64
CA PRO A 97 -28.00 -1.26 -8.29
C PRO A 97 -28.94 -1.90 -7.25
N LYS A 98 -30.25 -1.67 -7.39
CA LYS A 98 -31.27 -2.21 -6.46
C LYS A 98 -31.57 -3.69 -6.69
N THR A 99 -31.14 -4.23 -7.83
CA THR A 99 -31.46 -5.59 -8.28
C THR A 99 -30.39 -6.61 -7.93
N GLN A 100 -29.23 -6.18 -7.42
CA GLN A 100 -28.10 -7.05 -7.11
C GLN A 100 -27.43 -6.62 -5.81
N SER A 101 -27.11 -7.59 -4.96
CA SER A 101 -26.22 -7.40 -3.83
C SER A 101 -24.80 -7.01 -4.29
N ALA A 102 -24.03 -6.37 -3.41
CA ALA A 102 -22.65 -6.03 -3.73
C ALA A 102 -21.77 -7.25 -3.99
N VAL A 103 -22.03 -8.38 -3.33
CA VAL A 103 -21.33 -9.64 -3.58
C VAL A 103 -21.60 -10.12 -5.00
N GLU A 104 -22.86 -10.13 -5.44
CA GLU A 104 -23.23 -10.50 -6.82
C GLU A 104 -22.56 -9.58 -7.86
N GLN A 105 -22.54 -8.27 -7.60
CA GLN A 105 -21.86 -7.31 -8.48
C GLN A 105 -20.35 -7.61 -8.60
N VAL A 106 -19.67 -7.93 -7.48
CA VAL A 106 -18.25 -8.30 -7.49
C VAL A 106 -18.01 -9.63 -8.20
N LEU A 107 -18.88 -10.63 -8.02
CA LEU A 107 -18.77 -11.92 -8.70
C LEU A 107 -19.02 -11.80 -10.21
N GLU A 108 -19.97 -10.96 -10.63
CA GLU A 108 -20.21 -10.66 -12.04
C GLU A 108 -18.99 -9.99 -12.66
N TYR A 109 -18.41 -9.00 -11.97
CA TYR A 109 -17.14 -8.39 -12.36
C TYR A 109 -16.03 -9.43 -12.47
N TRP A 110 -15.87 -10.31 -11.47
CA TRP A 110 -14.84 -11.35 -11.50
C TRP A 110 -14.96 -12.25 -12.72
N LYS A 111 -16.19 -12.67 -13.04
CA LYS A 111 -16.50 -13.50 -14.21
C LYS A 111 -16.13 -12.78 -15.52
N LYS A 112 -16.38 -11.48 -15.61
CA LYS A 112 -16.05 -10.66 -16.80
C LYS A 112 -14.54 -10.46 -16.95
N GLU A 113 -13.83 -10.20 -15.85
CA GLU A 113 -12.36 -10.05 -15.86
C GLU A 113 -11.63 -11.33 -16.23
N GLY A 114 -12.18 -12.51 -15.88
CA GLY A 114 -11.56 -13.79 -16.18
C GLY A 114 -10.27 -14.07 -15.41
N SER A 115 -9.96 -13.29 -14.37
CA SER A 115 -8.78 -13.50 -13.53
C SER A 115 -8.95 -14.70 -12.60
N LYS A 116 -7.86 -15.39 -12.25
CA LYS A 116 -7.90 -16.52 -11.31
C LYS A 116 -8.23 -16.10 -9.88
N SER A 117 -7.99 -14.86 -9.53
CA SER A 117 -8.15 -14.33 -8.17
C SER A 117 -8.35 -12.83 -8.21
N LEU A 118 -9.07 -12.30 -7.22
CA LEU A 118 -9.31 -10.87 -7.06
C LEU A 118 -8.58 -10.32 -5.84
N VAL A 119 -8.34 -9.02 -5.84
CA VAL A 119 -7.88 -8.29 -4.66
C VAL A 119 -8.96 -7.32 -4.22
N LEU A 120 -9.40 -7.46 -2.98
CA LEU A 120 -10.39 -6.63 -2.31
C LEU A 120 -9.67 -5.69 -1.34
N LYS A 121 -9.99 -4.39 -1.43
CA LYS A 121 -9.31 -3.33 -0.67
C LYS A 121 -10.31 -2.23 -0.29
N PRO A 122 -10.20 -1.61 0.90
CA PRO A 122 -10.85 -0.32 1.16
C PRO A 122 -10.50 0.70 0.08
N LEU A 123 -11.41 1.62 -0.22
CA LEU A 123 -11.16 2.69 -1.20
C LEU A 123 -9.93 3.53 -0.82
N LYS A 124 -9.90 4.00 0.43
CA LYS A 124 -8.78 4.74 1.03
C LYS A 124 -7.99 3.84 1.99
N GLY A 125 -6.77 4.21 2.33
CA GLY A 125 -5.96 3.46 3.31
C GLY A 125 -4.51 3.24 2.87
N THR A 126 -3.67 2.83 3.82
CA THR A 126 -2.22 2.70 3.61
C THR A 126 -1.67 1.42 4.25
N GLY A 127 -0.45 1.04 3.87
CA GLY A 127 0.26 -0.07 4.53
C GLY A 127 -0.30 -1.47 4.25
N GLY A 128 -1.26 -1.62 3.33
CA GLY A 128 -1.84 -2.92 3.00
C GLY A 128 -2.80 -3.47 4.06
N ASN A 129 -3.29 -2.62 4.97
CA ASN A 129 -4.33 -2.96 5.91
C ASN A 129 -5.63 -3.28 5.18
N ASP A 130 -6.34 -4.31 5.65
CA ASP A 130 -7.62 -4.78 5.10
C ASP A 130 -7.58 -5.09 3.60
N VAL A 131 -6.39 -5.41 3.08
CA VAL A 131 -6.20 -5.88 1.71
C VAL A 131 -6.16 -7.41 1.72
N MET A 132 -7.11 -8.01 1.01
CA MET A 132 -7.33 -9.45 0.93
C MET A 132 -7.28 -9.92 -0.54
N VAL A 133 -6.73 -11.11 -0.77
CA VAL A 133 -6.84 -11.81 -2.05
C VAL A 133 -7.94 -12.85 -1.92
N ALA A 134 -8.85 -12.90 -2.88
CA ALA A 134 -9.93 -13.89 -2.95
C ALA A 134 -9.71 -14.84 -4.13
N HIS A 135 -9.69 -16.14 -3.83
CA HIS A 135 -9.50 -17.25 -4.74
C HIS A 135 -10.80 -18.02 -4.99
N ASN A 136 -11.84 -17.76 -4.20
CA ASN A 136 -13.16 -18.39 -4.35
C ASN A 136 -14.29 -17.44 -3.89
N VAL A 137 -15.54 -17.86 -4.14
CA VAL A 137 -16.75 -17.09 -3.83
C VAL A 137 -16.89 -16.78 -2.33
N ARG A 138 -16.54 -17.74 -1.45
CA ARG A 138 -16.65 -17.55 0.01
C ARG A 138 -15.70 -16.47 0.49
N GLU A 139 -14.49 -16.43 -0.06
CA GLU A 139 -13.52 -15.37 0.24
C GLU A 139 -14.00 -14.02 -0.25
N VAL A 140 -14.57 -13.92 -1.47
CA VAL A 140 -15.18 -12.68 -1.94
C VAL A 140 -16.24 -12.18 -0.96
N GLU A 141 -17.17 -13.04 -0.57
CA GLU A 141 -18.23 -12.70 0.39
C GLU A 141 -17.66 -12.19 1.72
N ALA A 142 -16.71 -12.93 2.29
CA ALA A 142 -16.05 -12.56 3.54
C ALA A 142 -15.34 -11.20 3.45
N GLY A 143 -14.62 -10.92 2.36
CA GLY A 143 -13.92 -9.64 2.17
C GLY A 143 -14.86 -8.46 1.94
N VAL A 144 -15.93 -8.65 1.17
CA VAL A 144 -16.96 -7.62 0.98
C VAL A 144 -17.57 -7.26 2.33
N MET A 145 -18.03 -8.25 3.11
CA MET A 145 -18.63 -8.01 4.43
C MET A 145 -17.63 -7.36 5.40
N ALA A 146 -16.39 -7.84 5.44
CA ALA A 146 -15.37 -7.32 6.33
C ALA A 146 -15.06 -5.84 6.06
N ILE A 147 -14.88 -5.47 4.79
CA ILE A 147 -14.57 -4.09 4.40
C ILE A 147 -15.80 -3.18 4.60
N PHE A 148 -16.98 -3.63 4.17
CA PHE A 148 -18.22 -2.85 4.32
C PHE A 148 -18.68 -2.67 5.77
N SER A 149 -18.20 -3.49 6.70
CA SER A 149 -18.47 -3.25 8.13
C SER A 149 -17.87 -1.93 8.66
N ARG A 150 -16.94 -1.30 7.92
CA ARG A 150 -16.20 -0.10 8.35
C ARG A 150 -16.12 0.99 7.28
N GLU A 151 -16.21 0.61 6.00
CA GLU A 151 -15.96 1.48 4.87
C GLU A 151 -17.24 1.72 4.05
N TYR A 152 -17.33 2.89 3.42
CA TYR A 152 -18.45 3.25 2.54
C TYR A 152 -18.35 2.60 1.15
N GLY A 153 -17.20 2.02 0.81
CA GLY A 153 -16.99 1.38 -0.47
C GLY A 153 -15.72 0.54 -0.53
N LEU A 154 -15.62 -0.22 -1.60
CA LEU A 154 -14.63 -1.26 -1.86
C LEU A 154 -14.02 -1.00 -3.23
N ALA A 155 -12.69 -1.06 -3.31
CA ALA A 155 -11.97 -1.16 -4.57
C ALA A 155 -11.62 -2.62 -4.85
N VAL A 156 -11.99 -3.11 -6.03
CA VAL A 156 -11.67 -4.47 -6.50
C VAL A 156 -10.81 -4.39 -7.75
N SER A 157 -9.77 -5.20 -7.80
CA SER A 157 -8.86 -5.31 -8.94
C SER A 157 -8.50 -6.77 -9.21
N PRO A 158 -8.10 -7.15 -10.43
CA PRO A 158 -7.51 -8.47 -10.66
C PRO A 158 -6.24 -8.63 -9.83
N PHE A 159 -5.98 -9.86 -9.35
CA PHE A 159 -4.69 -10.19 -8.77
C PHE A 159 -3.65 -10.37 -9.88
N LEU A 160 -2.55 -9.64 -9.77
CA LEU A 160 -1.38 -9.79 -10.65
C LEU A 160 -0.20 -10.28 -9.83
N ASP A 161 0.55 -11.23 -10.36
CA ASP A 161 1.83 -11.62 -9.77
C ASP A 161 2.89 -10.56 -10.09
N ILE A 162 3.04 -9.61 -9.17
CA ILE A 162 3.99 -8.52 -9.31
C ILE A 162 5.40 -9.05 -8.99
N ILE A 163 6.22 -9.15 -10.02
CA ILE A 163 7.62 -9.61 -9.90
C ILE A 163 8.48 -8.52 -9.25
N ASN A 164 8.34 -7.28 -9.73
CA ASN A 164 9.11 -6.13 -9.28
C ASN A 164 8.19 -4.99 -8.88
N GLU A 165 8.42 -4.41 -7.70
CA GLU A 165 7.77 -3.18 -7.28
C GLU A 165 8.80 -2.06 -7.13
N TYR A 166 8.60 -0.99 -7.89
CA TYR A 166 9.39 0.24 -7.79
C TYR A 166 8.55 1.34 -7.15
N ARG A 167 9.20 2.19 -6.36
CA ARG A 167 8.62 3.47 -5.94
C ARG A 167 9.45 4.60 -6.52
N VAL A 168 8.74 5.51 -7.20
CA VAL A 168 9.29 6.75 -7.71
C VAL A 168 8.74 7.91 -6.89
N VAL A 169 9.61 8.79 -6.43
CA VAL A 169 9.26 10.06 -5.78
C VAL A 169 9.49 11.16 -6.79
N CYS A 170 8.42 11.86 -7.17
CA CYS A 170 8.47 12.94 -8.15
C CYS A 170 8.27 14.29 -7.46
N THR A 171 9.09 15.28 -7.81
CA THR A 171 8.87 16.70 -7.47
C THR A 171 9.12 17.55 -8.70
N HIS A 172 8.38 18.65 -8.86
CA HIS A 172 8.47 19.53 -10.03
C HIS A 172 8.42 18.77 -11.37
N ARG A 173 7.53 17.77 -11.46
CA ARG A 173 7.32 16.91 -12.64
C ARG A 173 8.56 16.06 -13.04
N LYS A 174 9.54 15.88 -12.15
CA LYS A 174 10.75 15.08 -12.40
C LYS A 174 10.93 13.96 -11.36
N PRO A 175 11.36 12.76 -11.76
CA PRO A 175 11.79 11.71 -10.83
C PRO A 175 13.03 12.15 -10.04
N GLN A 176 12.90 12.23 -8.72
CA GLN A 176 13.98 12.59 -7.80
C GLN A 176 14.65 11.37 -7.18
N LEU A 177 13.84 10.39 -6.77
CA LEU A 177 14.29 9.16 -6.13
C LEU A 177 13.51 7.99 -6.69
N MET A 178 14.23 6.92 -7.05
CA MET A 178 13.63 5.65 -7.37
C MET A 178 14.26 4.57 -6.50
N TYR A 179 13.43 3.66 -5.99
CA TYR A 179 13.92 2.48 -5.29
C TYR A 179 13.04 1.27 -5.57
N SER A 180 13.67 0.11 -5.69
CA SER A 180 12.98 -1.17 -5.76
C SER A 180 12.67 -1.68 -4.35
N LYS A 181 11.58 -2.42 -4.21
CA LYS A 181 11.26 -3.15 -3.00
C LYS A 181 11.46 -4.63 -3.26
N LYS A 182 12.34 -5.25 -2.49
CA LYS A 182 12.56 -6.69 -2.52
C LYS A 182 11.78 -7.33 -1.39
N ARG A 183 10.87 -8.25 -1.73
CA ARG A 183 10.16 -9.09 -0.75
C ARG A 183 11.17 -9.87 0.07
N MET A 184 10.81 -10.13 1.32
CA MET A 184 11.54 -11.12 2.09
C MET A 184 11.24 -12.50 1.51
N SER A 185 12.28 -13.28 1.33
CA SER A 185 12.17 -14.65 0.84
C SER A 185 13.03 -15.61 1.65
N LEU A 186 12.64 -16.87 1.63
CA LEU A 186 13.49 -18.00 2.00
C LEU A 186 14.16 -18.56 0.75
N VAL A 187 15.29 -19.23 0.96
CA VAL A 187 15.94 -20.03 -0.05
C VAL A 187 15.97 -21.44 0.50
N GLY A 188 15.43 -22.39 -0.26
CA GLY A 188 15.48 -23.80 0.10
C GLY A 188 16.90 -24.31 0.12
N ASP A 189 17.21 -25.15 1.09
CA ASP A 189 18.45 -25.92 1.20
C ASP A 189 18.24 -27.40 0.81
N GLY A 190 17.03 -27.77 0.38
CA GLY A 190 16.67 -29.14 0.01
C GLY A 190 16.44 -30.08 1.20
N VAL A 191 16.58 -29.61 2.44
CA VAL A 191 16.55 -30.44 3.66
C VAL A 191 15.61 -29.89 4.72
N SER A 192 15.68 -28.59 4.99
CA SER A 192 14.94 -27.90 6.04
C SER A 192 13.54 -27.52 5.57
N THR A 193 12.56 -27.66 6.45
CA THR A 193 11.20 -27.15 6.22
C THR A 193 11.17 -25.63 6.22
N ILE A 194 10.11 -25.04 5.65
CA ILE A 194 9.87 -23.59 5.73
C ILE A 194 9.90 -23.08 7.18
N THR A 195 9.36 -23.83 8.12
CA THR A 195 9.37 -23.46 9.54
C THR A 195 10.79 -23.34 10.10
N GLU A 196 11.64 -24.32 9.80
CA GLU A 196 13.04 -24.35 10.23
C GLU A 196 13.85 -23.24 9.56
N LEU A 197 13.66 -23.03 8.25
CA LEU A 197 14.27 -21.93 7.49
C LEU A 197 13.85 -20.54 8.03
N CYS A 198 12.59 -20.38 8.43
CA CYS A 198 12.09 -19.18 9.11
C CYS A 198 12.75 -18.99 10.48
N ALA A 199 12.85 -20.06 11.28
CA ALA A 199 13.44 -20.01 12.61
C ALA A 199 14.93 -19.63 12.55
N GLY A 200 15.68 -20.14 11.57
CA GLY A 200 17.09 -19.82 11.36
C GLY A 200 17.37 -18.35 11.01
N LYS A 201 16.39 -17.61 10.45
CA LYS A 201 16.52 -16.18 10.11
C LYS A 201 16.13 -15.22 11.26
N LEU A 202 15.75 -15.74 12.42
CA LEU A 202 15.34 -14.94 13.58
C LEU A 202 16.50 -14.09 14.14
N THR A 203 16.46 -12.78 13.92
CA THR A 203 17.15 -11.79 14.76
C THR A 203 16.12 -10.98 15.57
N LYS A 204 16.53 -10.46 16.74
CA LYS A 204 15.69 -9.90 17.83
C LYS A 204 14.64 -8.82 17.45
N GLN A 205 14.53 -8.38 16.19
CA GLN A 205 13.49 -7.46 15.72
C GLN A 205 12.28 -8.12 15.01
N SER A 206 12.21 -9.44 14.91
CA SER A 206 11.32 -10.12 13.94
C SER A 206 10.20 -11.01 14.50
N ALA A 207 10.04 -11.17 15.83
CA ALA A 207 9.11 -12.15 16.40
C ALA A 207 7.64 -11.95 15.97
N LYS A 208 7.13 -10.71 15.95
CA LYS A 208 5.75 -10.42 15.51
C LYS A 208 5.56 -10.61 14.01
N GLY A 209 6.54 -10.15 13.21
CA GLY A 209 6.50 -10.28 11.76
C GLY A 209 6.57 -11.74 11.30
N ILE A 210 7.19 -12.63 12.08
CA ILE A 210 7.32 -14.06 11.79
C ILE A 210 6.05 -14.84 12.16
N ALA A 211 5.36 -14.49 13.24
CA ALA A 211 4.06 -15.09 13.55
C ALA A 211 3.03 -14.80 12.45
N ASP A 212 2.98 -13.55 11.98
CA ASP A 212 2.14 -13.14 10.85
C ASP A 212 2.55 -13.87 9.53
N LEU A 213 3.85 -14.13 9.37
CA LEU A 213 4.42 -14.86 8.24
C LEU A 213 4.01 -16.33 8.23
N LEU A 214 4.18 -17.03 9.36
CA LEU A 214 3.88 -18.46 9.50
C LEU A 214 2.38 -18.71 9.36
N GLY A 215 1.53 -17.79 9.82
CA GLY A 215 0.09 -17.86 9.63
C GLY A 215 -0.36 -17.69 8.18
N ALA A 216 0.48 -17.12 7.30
CA ALA A 216 0.16 -16.89 5.90
C ALA A 216 0.72 -17.97 4.95
N ILE A 217 1.47 -18.94 5.47
CA ILE A 217 2.08 -20.02 4.67
C ILE A 217 1.13 -21.22 4.66
N GLU A 218 0.65 -21.59 3.47
CA GLU A 218 -0.31 -22.70 3.29
C GLU A 218 0.23 -24.05 3.79
N ASN A 219 1.54 -24.30 3.62
CA ASN A 219 2.17 -25.54 4.06
C ASN A 219 3.55 -25.29 4.73
N PRO A 220 3.58 -24.97 6.03
CA PRO A 220 4.81 -24.60 6.74
C PRO A 220 5.79 -25.77 6.95
N ARG A 221 5.35 -27.01 6.67
CA ARG A 221 6.16 -28.24 6.76
C ARG A 221 6.75 -28.69 5.43
N TRP A 222 6.44 -27.99 4.33
CA TRP A 222 7.03 -28.29 3.04
C TRP A 222 8.54 -28.00 3.08
N VAL A 223 9.33 -28.91 2.48
CA VAL A 223 10.78 -28.79 2.29
C VAL A 223 11.03 -28.28 0.87
N PRO A 224 11.49 -27.02 0.71
CA PRO A 224 11.76 -26.45 -0.60
C PRO A 224 13.03 -27.03 -1.21
N ARG A 225 13.09 -27.09 -2.54
CA ARG A 225 14.28 -27.59 -3.24
C ARG A 225 15.47 -26.66 -3.01
N GLU A 226 16.67 -27.21 -3.12
CA GLU A 226 17.89 -26.41 -3.04
C GLU A 226 17.86 -25.26 -4.08
N GLY A 227 18.09 -24.04 -3.61
CA GLY A 227 18.07 -22.83 -4.44
C GLY A 227 16.67 -22.27 -4.75
N GLU A 228 15.59 -22.94 -4.35
CA GLU A 228 14.22 -22.47 -4.56
C GLU A 228 13.92 -21.23 -3.71
N VAL A 229 13.48 -20.15 -4.36
CA VAL A 229 13.20 -18.87 -3.68
C VAL A 229 11.72 -18.76 -3.37
N ILE A 230 11.38 -18.73 -2.08
CA ILE A 230 9.99 -18.65 -1.61
C ILE A 230 9.73 -17.28 -1.01
N PRO A 231 8.87 -16.44 -1.62
CA PRO A 231 8.45 -15.20 -1.00
C PRO A 231 7.63 -15.52 0.25
N LEU A 232 8.00 -14.90 1.37
CA LEU A 232 7.34 -15.12 2.66
C LEU A 232 5.98 -14.44 2.78
N GLN A 233 5.70 -13.48 1.91
CA GLN A 233 4.41 -12.83 1.75
C GLN A 233 4.27 -12.31 0.32
N TRP A 234 3.04 -12.09 -0.12
CA TRP A 234 2.76 -11.56 -1.45
C TRP A 234 2.93 -10.03 -1.54
N LYS A 235 2.88 -9.28 -0.43
CA LYS A 235 2.97 -7.80 -0.42
C LYS A 235 4.43 -7.31 -0.38
N HIS A 236 4.79 -6.30 -1.17
CA HIS A 236 6.10 -5.62 -1.08
C HIS A 236 6.09 -4.52 -0.01
N ASN A 237 5.86 -4.89 1.25
CA ASN A 237 5.69 -3.92 2.33
C ASN A 237 6.94 -3.81 3.23
N LEU A 238 7.55 -2.62 3.28
CA LEU A 238 8.69 -2.31 4.17
C LEU A 238 8.31 -2.41 5.66
N GLY A 239 7.03 -2.21 6.00
CA GLY A 239 6.46 -2.48 7.32
C GLY A 239 6.53 -3.95 7.74
N LEU A 240 6.50 -4.84 6.76
CA LEU A 240 6.47 -6.30 6.92
C LEU A 240 7.80 -6.94 6.48
N GLY A 241 8.90 -6.18 6.56
CA GLY A 241 10.26 -6.71 6.38
C GLY A 241 10.80 -6.73 4.93
N ALA A 242 10.07 -6.20 3.95
CA ALA A 242 10.66 -5.96 2.62
C ALA A 242 11.81 -4.95 2.72
N LYS A 243 12.82 -5.08 1.85
CA LYS A 243 13.99 -4.19 1.81
C LYS A 243 13.91 -3.22 0.63
N ALA A 244 14.28 -1.97 0.85
CA ALA A 244 14.43 -0.99 -0.22
C ALA A 244 15.86 -1.04 -0.79
N LYS A 245 16.01 -1.00 -2.11
CA LYS A 245 17.28 -0.80 -2.81
C LYS A 245 17.13 0.38 -3.76
N ILE A 246 17.94 1.43 -3.56
CA ILE A 246 18.00 2.58 -4.47
C ILE A 246 18.33 2.07 -5.87
N VAL A 247 17.65 2.64 -6.87
CA VAL A 247 17.95 2.40 -8.28
C VAL A 247 18.62 3.66 -8.80
N ASP A 248 19.89 3.54 -9.16
CA ASP A 248 20.67 4.67 -9.67
C ASP A 248 20.18 5.05 -11.08
N LYS A 249 20.28 6.34 -11.40
CA LYS A 249 19.84 6.87 -12.70
C LYS A 249 20.71 6.41 -13.87
N ASP A 250 21.89 5.85 -13.58
CA ASP A 250 22.95 5.56 -14.56
C ASP A 250 23.11 4.05 -14.84
N THR A 251 22.12 3.23 -14.50
CA THR A 251 22.08 1.82 -14.94
C THR A 251 21.10 1.64 -16.10
N GLU A 252 21.50 2.13 -17.28
CA GLU A 252 21.21 1.56 -18.59
C GLU A 252 22.50 1.50 -19.41
#